data_AF-W4S8F4-F1
#
_entry.id   AF-W4S8F4-F1
#
_cell.length_a   1.000
_cell.length_b   1.000
_cell.length_c   1.000
_cell.angle_alpha   90.00
_cell.angle_beta   90.00
_cell.angle_gamma   90.00
#
_symmetry.space_group_name_H-M   'P 1'
#
loop_
_entity.id
_entity.type
_entity.pdbx_description
1 polymer ?
#
loop_
_entity_poly.entity_id
_entity_poly.type
_entity_poly.pdbx_seq_one_letter_code
_entity_poly.pdbx_strand_id
1 'polypeptide(L)'
;MQLDVQTLVNATGVEMRVQAMRNPLLQQLLGQGIAVAGPHGIGVDTAADGCLIDAEGRANPRLRVIGSLRIGSLWESLAVPELREQAAAIARDVLGLPGGD
;
A
#
# COMPACT_ATOMS: atom_id res chain seq x y z
N MET A 1 -7.68 30.86 -15.80
CA MET A 1 -6.57 31.54 -15.10
C MET A 1 -5.28 31.16 -15.81
N GLN A 2 -4.44 32.14 -16.17
CA GLN A 2 -3.18 31.96 -16.89
C GLN A 2 -2.06 32.64 -16.08
N LEU A 3 -0.91 31.97 -15.96
CA LEU A 3 0.27 32.47 -15.25
C LEU A 3 1.41 32.58 -16.26
N ASP A 4 2.09 33.73 -16.28
CA ASP A 4 3.33 33.93 -17.05
C ASP A 4 4.52 33.78 -16.10
N VAL A 5 5.25 32.66 -16.23
CA VAL A 5 6.34 32.28 -15.34
C VAL A 5 7.49 31.64 -16.14
N GLN A 6 8.72 31.82 -15.67
CA GLN A 6 9.90 31.24 -16.31
C GLN A 6 10.06 29.74 -16.01
N THR A 7 9.54 29.24 -14.89
CA THR A 7 9.61 27.83 -14.52
C THR A 7 8.45 27.47 -13.59
N LEU A 8 7.90 26.26 -13.79
CA LEU A 8 6.90 25.64 -12.93
C LEU A 8 7.48 24.34 -12.35
N VAL A 9 7.45 24.21 -11.02
CA VAL A 9 7.80 22.97 -10.32
C VAL A 9 6.53 22.38 -9.74
N ASN A 10 6.16 21.17 -10.19
CA ASN A 10 5.02 20.44 -9.66
C ASN A 10 5.48 19.52 -8.51
N ALA A 11 5.26 19.95 -7.27
CA ALA A 11 5.58 19.22 -6.05
C ALA A 11 4.31 18.70 -5.33
N THR A 12 3.28 18.29 -6.08
CA THR A 12 1.98 17.85 -5.52
C THR A 12 1.98 16.42 -4.95
N GLY A 13 3.15 15.79 -4.85
CA GLY A 13 3.30 14.44 -4.30
C GLY A 13 3.15 13.34 -5.34
N VAL A 14 2.79 12.14 -4.88
CA VAL A 14 2.62 10.94 -5.70
C VAL A 14 1.15 10.55 -5.78
N GLU A 15 0.73 9.86 -6.85
CA GLU A 15 -0.61 9.29 -6.94
C GLU A 15 -0.78 8.24 -5.84
N MET A 16 -1.76 8.44 -4.98
CA MET A 16 -2.05 7.59 -3.83
C MET A 16 -3.25 6.67 -4.08
N ARG A 17 -4.10 6.99 -5.07
CA ARG A 17 -5.27 6.18 -5.38
C ARG A 17 -4.86 4.97 -6.19
N VAL A 18 -5.10 3.78 -5.65
CA VAL A 18 -4.61 2.55 -6.27
C VAL A 18 -5.21 2.33 -7.66
N GLN A 19 -6.46 2.75 -7.89
CA GLN A 19 -7.09 2.57 -9.21
C GLN A 19 -6.47 3.48 -10.29
N ALA A 20 -5.85 4.59 -9.90
CA ALA A 20 -5.22 5.53 -10.81
C ALA A 20 -3.72 5.23 -11.03
N MET A 21 -3.14 4.34 -10.22
CA MET A 21 -1.79 3.83 -10.46
C MET A 21 -1.77 3.02 -11.75
N ARG A 22 -0.93 3.42 -12.71
CA ARG A 22 -0.75 2.74 -13.99
C ARG A 22 0.14 1.50 -13.84
N ASN A 23 -0.29 0.54 -13.02
CA ASN A 23 0.42 -0.70 -12.75
C ASN A 23 -0.44 -1.91 -13.16
N PRO A 24 -0.02 -2.72 -14.15
CA PRO A 24 -0.80 -3.85 -14.65
C PRO A 24 -1.13 -4.90 -13.58
N LEU A 25 -0.22 -5.16 -12.64
CA LEU A 25 -0.46 -6.11 -11.55
C LEU A 25 -1.57 -5.61 -10.62
N LEU A 26 -1.53 -4.33 -10.24
CA LEU A 26 -2.58 -3.75 -9.39
C LEU A 26 -3.93 -3.76 -10.10
N GLN A 27 -3.96 -3.42 -11.39
CA GLN A 27 -5.18 -3.49 -12.20
C GLN A 27 -5.77 -4.91 -12.24
N GLN A 28 -4.91 -5.92 -12.41
CA GLN A 28 -5.37 -7.31 -12.41
C GLN A 28 -5.85 -7.77 -11.03
N LEU A 29 -5.10 -7.46 -9.95
CA LEU A 29 -5.49 -7.83 -8.59
C LEU A 29 -6.83 -7.21 -8.19
N LEU A 30 -7.03 -5.92 -8.50
CA LEU A 30 -8.30 -5.22 -8.27
C LEU A 30 -9.41 -5.80 -9.15
N GLY A 31 -9.14 -6.03 -10.44
CA GLY A 31 -10.11 -6.57 -11.38
C GLY A 31 -10.54 -8.01 -11.08
N GLN A 32 -9.69 -8.79 -10.42
CA GLN A 32 -9.98 -10.17 -9.99
C GLN A 32 -10.52 -10.24 -8.55
N GLY A 33 -10.68 -9.12 -7.85
CA GLY A 33 -11.11 -9.09 -6.46
C GLY A 33 -10.09 -9.66 -5.46
N ILE A 34 -8.85 -9.91 -5.89
CA ILE A 34 -7.76 -10.39 -5.02
C ILE A 34 -7.26 -9.27 -4.09
N ALA A 35 -7.42 -8.02 -4.53
CA ALA A 35 -7.21 -6.82 -3.74
C ALA A 35 -8.45 -5.92 -3.85
N VAL A 36 -8.69 -5.11 -2.83
CA VAL A 36 -9.59 -3.95 -2.92
C VAL A 36 -8.84 -2.66 -2.61
N ALA A 37 -9.41 -1.54 -3.02
CA ALA A 37 -8.87 -0.23 -2.67
C ALA A 37 -8.98 0.00 -1.16
N GLY A 38 -7.95 0.59 -0.58
CA GLY A 38 -7.92 0.93 0.84
C GLY A 38 -8.89 2.07 1.17
N PRO A 39 -8.92 2.48 2.45
CA PRO A 39 -9.73 3.60 2.91
C PRO A 39 -9.57 4.84 2.02
N HIS A 40 -10.70 5.45 1.65
CA HIS A 40 -10.76 6.61 0.75
C HIS A 40 -10.17 6.38 -0.65
N GLY A 41 -9.97 5.13 -1.07
CA GLY A 41 -9.35 4.76 -2.34
C GLY A 41 -7.83 4.81 -2.32
N ILE A 42 -7.21 5.13 -1.18
CA ILE A 42 -5.76 5.27 -1.03
C ILE A 42 -5.12 3.91 -0.79
N GLY A 43 -4.17 3.53 -1.64
CA GLY A 43 -3.51 2.23 -1.54
C GLY A 43 -4.49 1.05 -1.68
N VAL A 44 -4.07 -0.12 -1.21
CA VAL A 44 -4.91 -1.33 -1.12
C VAL A 44 -5.31 -1.56 0.33
N ASP A 45 -6.43 -2.24 0.54
CA ASP A 45 -6.84 -2.58 1.89
C ASP A 45 -6.00 -3.73 2.46
N THR A 46 -5.65 -3.58 3.73
CA THR A 46 -4.79 -4.52 4.45
C THR A 46 -5.24 -4.68 5.90
N ALA A 47 -5.06 -5.88 6.44
CA ALA A 47 -5.09 -6.08 7.87
C ALA A 47 -3.90 -5.37 8.56
N ALA A 48 -3.96 -5.25 9.89
CA ALA A 48 -2.94 -4.56 10.68
C ALA A 48 -1.53 -5.13 10.47
N ASP A 49 -1.43 -6.44 10.28
CA ASP A 49 -0.18 -7.18 10.00
C ASP A 49 0.31 -7.06 8.54
N GLY A 50 -0.44 -6.35 7.69
CA GLY A 50 -0.11 -6.16 6.27
C GLY A 50 -0.65 -7.26 5.35
N CYS A 51 -1.44 -8.22 5.84
CA CYS A 51 -2.15 -9.16 4.96
C CYS A 51 -3.07 -8.39 4.02
N LEU A 52 -2.99 -8.67 2.72
CA LEU A 52 -3.89 -8.08 1.72
C LEU A 52 -5.33 -8.55 1.96
N ILE A 53 -6.29 -7.63 1.90
CA ILE A 53 -7.72 -7.94 2.01
C ILE A 53 -8.34 -8.09 0.61
N ASP A 54 -9.07 -9.19 0.40
CA ASP A 54 -9.80 -9.46 -0.84
C ASP A 54 -11.20 -8.79 -0.88
N ALA A 55 -11.91 -8.92 -2.00
CA ALA A 55 -13.24 -8.34 -2.19
C ALA A 55 -14.33 -8.91 -1.28
N GLU A 56 -14.08 -10.06 -0.66
CA GLU A 56 -14.96 -10.69 0.32
C GLU A 56 -14.59 -10.31 1.77
N GLY A 57 -13.62 -9.42 1.95
CA GLY A 57 -13.15 -8.96 3.26
C GLY A 57 -12.23 -9.96 3.97
N ARG A 58 -11.64 -10.92 3.25
CA ARG A 58 -10.78 -11.96 3.82
C ARG A 58 -9.31 -11.59 3.65
N ALA A 59 -8.54 -11.80 4.71
CA ALA A 59 -7.09 -11.66 4.66
C ALA A 59 -6.46 -12.80 3.84
N ASN A 60 -5.64 -12.42 2.86
CA ASN A 60 -4.91 -13.37 2.04
C ASN A 60 -3.72 -13.95 2.82
N PRO A 61 -3.65 -15.27 3.03
CA PRO A 61 -2.61 -15.87 3.87
C PRO A 61 -1.22 -15.80 3.24
N ARG A 62 -1.12 -15.55 1.92
CA ARG A 62 0.14 -15.58 1.15
C ARG A 62 0.60 -14.23 0.64
N LEU A 63 -0.23 -13.19 0.72
CA LEU A 63 0.10 -11.87 0.21
C LEU A 63 0.24 -10.89 1.38
N ARG A 64 1.43 -10.29 1.47
CA ARG A 64 1.71 -9.17 2.36
C ARG A 64 1.95 -7.93 1.51
N VAL A 65 1.41 -6.81 1.96
CA VAL A 65 1.67 -5.49 1.38
C VAL A 65 2.64 -4.76 2.30
N ILE A 66 3.53 -3.97 1.72
CA ILE A 66 4.50 -3.16 2.46
C ILE A 66 4.61 -1.78 1.81
N GLY A 67 4.83 -0.76 2.63
CA GLY A 67 5.14 0.58 2.15
C GLY A 67 3.94 1.34 1.60
N SER A 68 4.15 2.16 0.56
CA SER A 68 3.20 3.20 0.11
C SER A 68 1.80 2.70 -0.22
N LEU A 69 1.67 1.42 -0.61
CA LEU A 69 0.37 0.79 -0.86
C LEU A 69 -0.48 0.60 0.41
N ARG A 70 0.10 0.76 1.61
CA ARG A 70 -0.61 0.66 2.89
C ARG A 70 -1.05 2.01 3.46
N ILE A 71 -0.70 3.14 2.85
CA ILE A 71 -0.94 4.48 3.43
C ILE A 71 -2.40 4.71 3.82
N GLY A 72 -3.35 4.11 3.09
CA GLY A 72 -4.78 4.21 3.39
C GLY A 72 -5.15 3.61 4.75
N SER A 73 -4.43 2.58 5.21
CA SER A 73 -4.68 1.87 6.47
C SER A 73 -3.59 2.10 7.53
N LEU A 74 -2.37 2.49 7.12
CA LEU A 74 -1.23 2.81 7.98
C LEU A 74 -0.41 3.96 7.38
N TRP A 75 -0.58 5.16 7.94
CA TRP A 75 0.02 6.39 7.40
C TRP A 75 1.56 6.34 7.38
N GLU A 76 2.16 5.84 8.46
CA GLU A 76 3.60 5.62 8.64
C GLU A 76 4.10 4.45 7.78
N SER A 77 4.11 4.64 6.46
CA SER A 77 4.50 3.61 5.48
C SER A 77 5.37 4.13 4.33
N LEU A 78 6.04 5.28 4.50
CA LEU A 78 6.88 5.87 3.45
C LEU A 78 8.35 6.00 3.83
N ALA A 79 8.64 6.28 5.10
CA ALA A 79 10.01 6.53 5.52
C ALA A 79 10.76 5.20 5.79
N VAL A 80 12.08 5.26 5.64
CA VAL A 80 12.95 4.07 5.70
C VAL A 80 12.85 3.33 7.03
N PRO A 81 12.77 4.00 8.21
CA PRO A 81 12.56 3.30 9.47
C PRO A 81 11.33 2.40 9.48
N GLU A 82 10.20 2.94 9.07
CA GLU A 82 8.90 2.28 9.03
C GLU A 82 8.94 1.11 8.04
N LEU A 83 9.49 1.34 6.85
CA LEU A 83 9.66 0.28 5.84
C LEU A 83 10.51 -0.88 6.37
N ARG A 84 11.57 -0.60 7.13
CA ARG A 84 12.43 -1.63 7.72
C ARG A 84 11.68 -2.44 8.77
N GLU A 85 10.90 -1.79 9.62
CA GLU A 85 10.08 -2.46 10.64
C GLU A 85 9.02 -3.36 10.00
N GLN A 86 8.32 -2.86 8.98
CA GLN A 86 7.34 -3.64 8.22
C GLN A 86 8.01 -4.86 7.54
N ALA A 87 9.17 -4.67 6.90
CA ALA A 87 9.92 -5.75 6.27
C ALA A 87 10.38 -6.81 7.28
N ALA A 88 10.87 -6.38 8.45
CA ALA A 88 11.29 -7.29 9.51
C ALA A 88 10.11 -8.08 10.12
N ALA A 89 8.94 -7.46 10.24
CA ALA A 89 7.73 -8.15 10.67
C ALA A 89 7.30 -9.23 9.67
N ILE A 90 7.26 -8.90 8.37
CA ILE A 90 6.93 -9.86 7.30
C ILE A 90 7.95 -11.00 7.26
N ALA A 91 9.25 -10.71 7.39
CA ALA A 91 10.28 -11.74 7.39
C ALA A 91 10.12 -12.73 8.55
N ARG A 92 9.78 -12.25 9.76
CA ARG A 92 9.51 -13.12 10.92
C ARG A 92 8.31 -14.01 10.70
N ASP A 93 7.22 -13.45 10.18
CA ASP A 93 6.00 -14.19 9.85
C ASP A 93 6.27 -15.30 8.81
N VAL A 94 6.99 -14.97 7.73
CA VAL A 94 7.38 -15.94 6.69
C VAL A 94 8.27 -17.06 7.23
N LEU A 95 9.15 -16.75 8.19
CA LEU A 95 10.02 -17.74 8.84
C LEU A 95 9.31 -18.54 9.95
N GLY A 96 8.06 -18.19 10.30
CA GLY A 96 7.33 -18.81 11.42
C GLY A 96 7.94 -18.48 12.79
N LEU A 97 8.63 -17.35 12.91
CA LEU A 97 9.21 -16.90 14.18
C LEU A 97 8.12 -16.23 15.04
N PRO A 98 8.06 -16.50 16.35
CA PRO A 98 7.09 -15.85 17.23
C PRO A 98 7.29 -14.32 17.23
N GLY A 99 6.18 -13.58 17.40
CA GLY A 99 6.21 -12.13 17.57
C GLY A 99 7.04 -11.77 18.80
N GLY A 100 8.14 -11.05 18.60
CA GLY A 100 8.95 -10.55 19.71
C GLY A 100 8.21 -9.43 20.45
N ASP A 101 8.18 -9.55 21.77
CA ASP A 101 7.70 -8.54 22.72
C ASP A 101 8.53 -7.24 22.67
#